data_AF-A0AB33AK64-F1
#
_entry.id   AF-A0AB33AK64-F1
#
_cell.length_a   1.000
_cell.length_b   1.000
_cell.length_c   1.000
_cell.angle_alpha   90.00
_cell.angle_beta   90.00
_cell.angle_gamma   90.00
#
_symmetry.space_group_name_H-M   'P 1'
#
loop_
_entity.id
_entity.type
_entity.pdbx_description
1 polymer ?
#
loop_
_entity_poly.entity_id
_entity_poly.type
_entity_poly.pdbx_seq_one_letter_code
_entity_poly.pdbx_strand_id
1 'polypeptide(L)'
;MLPLCSEDIKSKFRGYFCVAKEDVIEIEGKVVETMPNAMFTVELENGHQILATVSGKIRKNYIRILVGDRVTVEMSPYDLTRGRITYRFK
;
A
#
# COMPACT_ATOMS: atom_id res chain seq x y z
N MET A 1 0.17 -47.47 -6.93
CA MET A 1 0.35 -46.50 -8.03
C MET A 1 -0.84 -45.55 -7.99
N LEU A 2 -0.69 -44.36 -7.40
CA LEU A 2 -1.69 -43.30 -7.37
C LEU A 2 -1.26 -42.21 -8.36
N PRO A 3 -2.18 -41.69 -9.18
CA PRO A 3 -1.85 -40.76 -10.25
C PRO A 3 -1.46 -39.39 -9.68
N LEU A 4 -0.37 -38.85 -10.23
CA LEU A 4 -0.17 -37.42 -10.32
C LEU A 4 -1.19 -36.87 -11.31
N CYS A 5 -2.06 -35.97 -10.89
CA CYS A 5 -2.58 -34.93 -11.77
C CYS A 5 -2.92 -33.65 -11.01
N SER A 6 -2.30 -32.61 -11.53
CA SER A 6 -2.33 -31.18 -11.28
C SER A 6 -3.71 -30.54 -11.43
N GLU A 7 -3.75 -29.22 -11.16
CA GLU A 7 -4.88 -28.28 -11.30
C GLU A 7 -5.67 -28.17 -9.98
N ASP A 8 -5.48 -27.14 -9.15
CA ASP A 8 -5.86 -25.77 -9.47
C ASP A 8 -5.01 -24.71 -8.76
N ILE A 9 -4.26 -23.95 -9.56
CA ILE A 9 -3.71 -22.65 -9.20
C ILE A 9 -4.86 -21.66 -9.28
N LYS A 10 -5.62 -21.48 -8.20
CA LYS A 10 -6.43 -20.28 -7.95
C LYS A 10 -7.01 -20.33 -6.53
N SER A 11 -6.87 -19.22 -5.81
CA SER A 11 -7.69 -18.90 -4.64
C SER A 11 -7.35 -19.61 -3.31
N LYS A 12 -6.19 -19.32 -2.72
CA LYS A 12 -6.06 -19.35 -1.25
C LYS A 12 -4.85 -18.64 -0.62
N PHE A 13 -4.49 -17.45 -1.10
CA PHE A 13 -3.78 -16.51 -0.21
C PHE A 13 -4.78 -15.65 0.56
N ARG A 14 -5.54 -16.33 1.42
CA ARG A 14 -6.26 -15.74 2.55
C ARG A 14 -5.23 -15.62 3.68
N GLY A 15 -4.32 -14.66 3.58
CA GLY A 15 -3.45 -14.31 4.69
C GLY A 15 -4.31 -13.72 5.80
N TYR A 16 -4.38 -14.40 6.93
CA TYR A 16 -4.99 -13.92 8.17
C TYR A 16 -4.34 -12.60 8.59
N PHE A 17 -5.10 -11.50 8.58
CA PHE A 17 -4.80 -10.35 9.43
C PHE A 17 -6.12 -9.88 10.05
N CYS A 18 -6.51 -10.59 11.10
CA CYS A 18 -7.65 -10.25 11.95
C CYS A 18 -7.11 -9.40 13.10
N VAL A 19 -6.62 -8.19 12.82
CA VAL A 19 -6.41 -7.19 13.86
C VAL A 19 -7.70 -6.39 13.95
N ALA A 20 -8.20 -6.17 15.18
CA ALA A 20 -9.38 -5.37 15.45
C ALA A 20 -9.29 -4.04 14.69
N LYS A 21 -10.42 -3.60 14.11
CA LYS A 21 -10.50 -2.61 13.01
C LYS A 21 -10.09 -1.17 13.37
N GLU A 22 -9.46 -0.93 14.52
CA GLU A 22 -9.51 0.39 15.16
C GLU A 22 -8.19 1.15 15.21
N ASP A 23 -7.05 0.54 14.86
CA ASP A 23 -5.77 1.26 14.92
C ASP A 23 -5.13 1.40 13.52
N VAL A 24 -5.69 2.28 12.69
CA VAL A 24 -5.03 2.76 11.46
C VAL A 24 -4.86 4.27 11.59
N ILE A 25 -3.63 4.74 11.44
CA ILE A 25 -3.30 6.16 11.49
C ILE A 25 -3.27 6.69 10.07
N GLU A 26 -4.05 7.74 9.80
CA GLU A 26 -4.05 8.46 8.54
C GLU A 26 -3.14 9.68 8.65
N ILE A 27 -2.17 9.79 7.76
CA ILE A 27 -1.23 10.92 7.71
C ILE A 27 -1.13 11.42 6.27
N GLU A 28 -1.02 12.73 6.12
CA GLU A 28 -0.77 13.36 4.84
C GLU A 28 0.73 13.45 4.54
N GLY A 29 1.07 13.33 3.26
CA GLY A 29 2.44 13.43 2.81
C GLY A 29 2.55 13.78 1.33
N LYS A 30 3.78 14.05 0.90
CA LYS A 30 4.12 14.38 -0.47
C LYS A 30 4.97 13.28 -1.09
N VAL A 31 4.68 12.93 -2.34
CA VAL A 31 5.47 11.93 -3.07
C VAL A 31 6.77 12.57 -3.55
N VAL A 32 7.92 12.01 -3.18
CA VAL A 32 9.24 12.51 -3.57
C VAL A 32 9.79 11.71 -4.74
N GLU A 33 9.70 10.38 -4.69
CA GLU A 33 10.27 9.50 -5.71
C GLU A 33 9.36 8.32 -6.01
N THR A 34 9.47 7.79 -7.22
CA THR A 34 8.75 6.62 -7.69
C THR A 34 9.72 5.50 -8.03
N MET A 35 9.49 4.31 -7.48
CA MET A 35 10.29 3.12 -7.72
C MET A 35 9.50 2.14 -8.62
N PRO A 36 10.14 1.43 -9.56
CA PRO A 36 9.45 0.62 -10.59
C PRO A 36 8.52 -0.49 -10.05
N ASN A 37 8.66 -0.91 -8.79
CA ASN A 37 7.84 -1.96 -8.17
C ASN A 37 6.48 -1.45 -7.62
N ALA A 38 5.97 -0.33 -8.14
CA ALA A 38 4.80 0.38 -7.60
C ALA A 38 4.94 0.74 -6.11
N MET A 39 6.19 0.95 -5.68
CA MET A 39 6.57 1.49 -4.40
C MET A 39 6.90 2.97 -4.58
N PHE A 40 6.47 3.77 -3.63
CA PHE A 40 6.59 5.22 -3.66
C PHE A 40 7.29 5.67 -2.39
N THR A 41 8.24 6.58 -2.52
CA THR A 41 8.83 7.26 -1.37
C THR A 41 7.97 8.47 -1.07
N VAL A 42 7.31 8.44 0.09
CA VAL A 42 6.46 9.53 0.56
C VAL A 42 7.15 10.20 1.73
N GLU A 43 7.27 11.52 1.65
CA GLU A 43 7.71 12.35 2.75
C GLU A 43 6.49 12.84 3.51
N LEU A 44 6.41 12.45 4.78
CA LEU A 44 5.38 12.92 5.70
C LEU A 44 5.68 14.36 6.11
N GLU A 45 4.66 15.09 6.56
CA GLU A 45 4.86 16.46 7.11
C GLU A 45 5.80 16.49 8.32
N ASN A 46 5.99 15.34 8.97
CA ASN A 46 6.92 15.15 10.08
C ASN A 46 8.41 15.07 9.62
N GLY A 47 8.70 15.12 8.31
CA GLY A 47 10.05 15.01 7.75
C GLY A 47 10.58 13.57 7.65
N HIS A 48 9.74 12.57 7.93
CA HIS A 48 10.08 11.16 7.75
C HIS A 48 9.75 10.68 6.34
N GLN A 49 10.69 9.97 5.74
CA GLN A 49 10.47 9.29 4.46
C GLN A 49 10.04 7.84 4.70
N ILE A 50 8.91 7.48 4.11
CA ILE A 50 8.32 6.15 4.24
C ILE A 50 8.18 5.49 2.87
N LEU A 51 8.23 4.15 2.89
CA LEU A 51 7.97 3.35 1.72
C LEU A 51 6.48 3.00 1.68
N ALA A 52 5.78 3.58 0.72
CA ALA A 52 4.35 3.39 0.58
C ALA A 52 4.01 2.57 -0.67
N THR A 53 3.10 1.61 -0.52
CA THR A 53 2.54 0.85 -1.65
C THR A 53 1.14 1.36 -1.96
N VAL A 54 0.80 1.43 -3.24
CA VAL A 54 -0.55 1.80 -3.67
C VAL A 54 -1.58 0.79 -3.19
N SER A 55 -2.69 1.28 -2.66
CA SER A 55 -3.85 0.43 -2.36
C SER A 55 -4.41 -0.20 -3.64
N GLY A 56 -5.06 -1.36 -3.50
CA GLY A 56 -5.76 -2.00 -4.62
C GLY A 56 -6.85 -1.13 -5.24
N LYS A 57 -7.42 -0.18 -4.48
CA LYS A 57 -8.39 0.81 -4.99
C LYS A 57 -7.75 1.71 -6.05
N ILE A 58 -6.55 2.22 -5.79
CA ILE A 58 -5.80 3.05 -6.75
C ILE A 58 -5.50 2.28 -8.04
N ARG A 59 -5.10 1.00 -7.92
CA ARG A 59 -4.85 0.15 -9.11
C ARG A 59 -6.11 -0.05 -9.95
N LYS A 60 -7.29 -0.20 -9.33
CA LYS A 60 -8.56 -0.35 -10.04
C LYS A 60 -9.03 0.95 -10.70
N ASN A 61 -8.79 2.09 -10.07
CA ASN A 61 -9.20 3.41 -10.58
C ASN A 61 -8.17 4.04 -11.54
N TYR A 62 -7.08 3.33 -11.88
CA TYR A 62 -6.02 3.81 -12.77
C TYR A 62 -5.47 5.20 -12.41
N ILE A 63 -5.44 5.53 -11.11
CA ILE A 63 -4.93 6.82 -10.65
C ILE A 63 -3.41 6.79 -10.78
N ARG A 64 -2.87 7.65 -11.63
CA ARG A 64 -1.42 7.83 -11.78
C ARG A 64 -0.93 8.74 -10.67
N ILE A 65 0.13 8.33 -9.97
CA ILE A 65 0.79 9.16 -8.97
C ILE A 65 2.06 9.71 -9.61
N LEU A 66 2.22 11.02 -9.57
CA LEU A 66 3.40 11.73 -10.03
C LEU A 66 4.20 12.23 -8.82
N VAL A 67 5.46 12.53 -9.06
CA VAL A 67 6.31 13.18 -8.07
C VAL A 67 5.73 14.56 -7.77
N GLY A 68 5.63 14.89 -6.48
CA GLY A 68 5.10 16.15 -5.99
C GLY A 68 3.63 16.14 -5.63
N ASP A 69 2.91 15.05 -5.90
CA ASP A 69 1.50 14.91 -5.49
C ASP A 69 1.35 14.79 -3.98
N ARG A 70 0.29 15.40 -3.45
CA ARG A 70 -0.15 15.20 -2.07
C ARG A 70 -1.02 13.95 -1.98
N VAL A 71 -0.67 13.07 -1.07
CA VAL A 71 -1.31 11.77 -0.87
C VAL A 71 -1.60 11.53 0.59
N THR A 72 -2.70 10.84 0.86
CA THR A 72 -3.01 10.33 2.19
C THR A 72 -2.45 8.91 2.31
N VAL A 73 -1.67 8.69 3.37
CA VAL A 73 -1.07 7.41 3.69
C VAL A 73 -1.67 6.88 4.97
N GLU A 74 -2.14 5.64 4.90
CA GLU A 74 -2.58 4.86 6.04
C GLU A 74 -1.43 3.98 6.51
N MET A 75 -1.13 4.02 7.80
CA MET A 75 -0.07 3.25 8.42
C MET A 75 -0.57 2.56 9.69
N SER A 76 -0.01 1.39 9.96
CA SER A 76 -0.27 0.68 11.21
C SER A 76 0.55 1.34 12.33
N PRO A 77 0.03 1.48 13.55
CA PRO A 77 0.73 2.10 14.67
C PRO A 77 2.01 1.35 15.08
N TYR A 78 2.14 0.09 14.66
CA TYR A 78 3.29 -0.76 14.95
C TYR A 78 4.47 -0.50 14.01
N ASP A 79 4.21 -0.05 12.78
CA ASP A 79 5.24 0.12 11.75
C ASP A 79 5.10 1.49 11.08
N LEU A 80 5.87 2.48 11.54
CA LEU A 80 5.90 3.82 10.94
C LEU A 80 6.71 3.91 9.64
N THR A 81 7.39 2.83 9.23
CA THR A 81 8.26 2.82 8.03
C THR A 81 7.54 2.44 6.75
N ARG A 82 6.37 1.80 6.88
CA ARG A 82 5.60 1.26 5.76
C ARG A 82 4.20 1.83 5.79
N GLY A 83 3.74 2.27 4.61
CA GLY A 83 2.44 2.89 4.45
C GLY A 83 1.64 2.33 3.29
N ARG A 84 0.34 2.60 3.31
CA ARG A 84 -0.58 2.31 2.21
C ARG A 84 -1.18 3.61 1.69
N ILE A 85 -0.99 3.89 0.41
CA ILE A 85 -1.59 5.08 -0.22
C ILE A 85 -3.06 4.80 -0.53
N THR A 86 -3.96 5.57 0.05
CA THR A 86 -5.41 5.40 -0.13
C THR A 86 -6.05 6.51 -0.93
N TYR A 87 -5.60 7.75 -0.76
CA TYR A 87 -6.16 8.90 -1.44
C TYR A 87 -5.09 9.81 -2.05
N ARG A 88 -5.46 10.48 -3.14
CA ARG A 88 -4.68 11.55 -3.78
C ARG A 88 -5.55 12.80 -3.80
N PHE A 89 -5.01 13.91 -3.29
CA PHE A 89 -5.68 15.21 -3.37
C PHE A 89 -5.55 15.77 -4.80
N LYS A 90 -6.61 16.46 -5.24
CA LYS A 90 -6.69 17.07 -6.58
C LYS A 90 -6.25 18.53 -6.53
#